data_AF-A0A521FSM5-F1
#
_entry.id   AF-A0A521FSM5-F1
#
_cell.length_a   1.000
_cell.length_b   1.000
_cell.length_c   1.000
_cell.angle_alpha   90.00
_cell.angle_beta   90.00
_cell.angle_gamma   90.00
#
_symmetry.space_group_name_H-M   'P 1'
#
loop_
_entity.id
_entity.type
_entity.pdbx_description
1 polymer ?
#
loop_
_entity_poly.entity_id
_entity_poly.type
_entity_poly.pdbx_seq_one_letter_code
_entity_poly.pdbx_strand_id
1 'polypeptide(L)'
;MVRVSEGTTPRVEDDWRSLLADLPLEQRLKALAVYELARDRAMGQPLETAAATLRAAATAEGLDAGHAWIPAAAASISADTGP
;
A
#
# COMPACT_ATOMS: atom_id res chain seq x y z
N MET A 1 -3.90 39.72 -0.88
CA MET A 1 -2.62 39.03 -0.68
C MET A 1 -2.92 37.72 0.02
N VAL A 2 -3.23 36.67 -0.73
CA VAL A 2 -3.60 35.35 -0.18
C VAL A 2 -2.30 34.61 0.09
N ARG A 3 -1.99 34.34 1.35
CA ARG A 3 -0.82 33.55 1.72
C ARG A 3 -1.13 32.08 1.41
N VAL A 4 -0.41 31.54 0.42
CA VAL A 4 -0.25 30.11 0.23
C VAL A 4 0.64 29.64 1.37
N SER A 5 0.05 28.96 2.34
CA SER A 5 0.79 28.30 3.41
C SER A 5 0.86 26.80 3.14
N GLU A 6 2.11 26.37 3.05
CA GLU A 6 2.64 25.09 3.53
C GLU A 6 2.41 23.88 2.65
N GLY A 7 3.55 23.39 2.14
CA GLY A 7 3.66 22.22 1.30
C GLY A 7 3.04 21.02 2.01
N THR A 8 2.06 20.44 1.33
CA THR A 8 1.74 19.04 1.50
C THR A 8 2.93 18.27 0.96
N THR A 9 3.91 17.98 1.82
CA THR A 9 4.82 16.87 1.56
C THR A 9 3.91 15.68 1.31
N PRO A 10 3.89 15.06 0.12
CA PRO A 10 3.05 13.91 -0.11
C PRO A 10 3.44 12.89 0.95
N ARG A 11 2.53 12.63 1.88
CA ARG A 11 2.73 11.63 2.92
C ARG A 11 2.92 10.33 2.15
N VAL A 12 3.99 9.58 2.42
CA VAL A 12 4.32 8.32 1.71
C VAL A 12 3.13 7.33 1.70
N GLU A 13 2.16 7.52 2.59
CA GLU A 13 0.86 6.83 2.63
C GLU A 13 -0.07 7.07 1.41
N ASP A 14 0.12 8.13 0.61
CA ASP A 14 -0.70 8.48 -0.55
C ASP A 14 -0.17 7.98 -1.92
N ASP A 15 1.00 7.34 -1.95
CA ASP A 15 1.65 6.97 -3.22
C ASP A 15 0.98 5.74 -3.87
N TRP A 16 0.81 4.66 -3.11
CA TRP A 16 0.28 3.41 -3.67
C TRP A 16 -1.25 3.40 -3.81
N ARG A 17 -1.99 4.16 -2.98
CA ARG A 17 -3.46 4.23 -3.03
C ARG A 17 -3.95 4.89 -4.31
N SER A 18 -3.17 5.83 -4.83
CA SER A 18 -3.44 6.48 -6.11
C SER A 18 -3.46 5.47 -7.28
N LEU A 19 -2.67 4.39 -7.18
CA LEU A 19 -2.62 3.31 -8.17
C LEU A 19 -3.88 2.41 -8.17
N LEU A 20 -4.75 2.57 -7.18
CA LEU A 20 -6.01 1.84 -7.11
C LEU A 20 -7.16 2.57 -7.81
N ALA A 21 -7.00 3.84 -8.19
CA ALA A 21 -8.11 4.71 -8.61
C ALA A 21 -8.92 4.16 -9.79
N ASP A 22 -8.24 3.50 -10.73
CA ASP A 22 -8.84 2.92 -11.94
C ASP A 22 -9.47 1.53 -11.71
N LEU A 23 -9.31 0.95 -10.51
CA LEU A 23 -9.88 -0.36 -10.20
C LEU A 23 -11.37 -0.28 -9.84
N PRO A 24 -12.15 -1.32 -10.17
CA PRO A 24 -13.52 -1.46 -9.65
C PRO A 24 -13.57 -1.33 -8.13
N LEU A 25 -14.65 -0.74 -7.60
CA LEU A 25 -14.79 -0.47 -6.16
C LEU A 25 -14.50 -1.71 -5.29
N GLU A 26 -15.03 -2.87 -5.68
CA GLU A 26 -14.79 -4.13 -4.97
C GLU A 26 -13.29 -4.47 -4.89
N GLN A 27 -12.56 -4.35 -6.00
CA GLN A 27 -11.11 -4.63 -6.03
C GLN A 27 -10.32 -3.61 -5.21
N ARG A 28 -10.74 -2.34 -5.20
CA ARG A 28 -10.14 -1.31 -4.32
C ARG A 28 -10.30 -1.67 -2.85
N LEU A 29 -11.50 -2.08 -2.44
CA LEU A 29 -11.76 -2.48 -1.05
C LEU A 29 -10.95 -3.71 -0.65
N LYS A 30 -10.85 -4.72 -1.53
CA LYS A 30 -9.98 -5.88 -1.29
C LYS A 30 -8.51 -5.49 -1.18
N ALA A 31 -8.01 -4.62 -2.05
CA ALA A 31 -6.61 -4.17 -2.01
C ALA A 31 -6.29 -3.43 -0.69
N LEU A 32 -7.22 -2.60 -0.20
CA LEU A 32 -7.10 -1.95 1.11
C LEU A 32 -7.08 -2.97 2.26
N ALA A 33 -7.97 -3.97 2.25
CA ALA A 33 -7.98 -5.02 3.26
C ALA A 33 -6.70 -5.87 3.24
N VAL A 34 -6.21 -6.23 2.04
CA VAL A 34 -4.94 -6.94 1.83
C VAL A 34 -3.77 -6.15 2.39
N TYR A 35 -3.75 -4.83 2.17
CA TYR A 35 -2.70 -3.97 2.70
C TYR A 35 -2.66 -4.00 4.23
N GLU A 36 -3.80 -3.77 4.90
CA GLU A 36 -3.84 -3.77 6.38
C GLU A 36 -3.43 -5.14 6.94
N LEU A 37 -3.88 -6.23 6.30
CA LEU A 37 -3.51 -7.59 6.68
C LEU A 37 -2.00 -7.87 6.49
N ALA A 38 -1.41 -7.38 5.41
CA ALA A 38 0.01 -7.54 5.16
C ALA A 38 0.85 -6.66 6.08
N ARG A 39 0.38 -5.44 6.39
CA ARG A 39 1.02 -4.52 7.32
C ARG A 39 1.08 -5.12 8.72
N ASP A 40 -0.03 -5.68 9.23
CA ASP A 40 -0.08 -6.38 10.51
C ASP A 40 0.97 -7.51 10.61
N ARG A 41 1.23 -8.21 9.50
CA ARG A 41 2.15 -9.37 9.49
C ARG A 41 3.59 -9.06 9.15
N ALA A 42 3.87 -7.97 8.43
CA ALA A 42 5.17 -7.71 7.84
C ALA A 42 5.72 -6.31 8.12
N MET A 43 5.11 -5.55 9.04
CA MET A 43 5.65 -4.26 9.51
C MET A 43 7.11 -4.42 9.96
N GLY A 44 7.96 -3.50 9.51
CA GLY A 44 9.40 -3.49 9.81
C GLY A 44 10.21 -4.65 9.21
N GLN A 45 9.58 -5.56 8.45
CA GLN A 45 10.28 -6.62 7.74
C GLN A 45 10.97 -6.07 6.49
N PRO A 46 11.97 -6.78 5.94
CA PRO A 46 12.59 -6.43 4.67
C PRO A 46 11.56 -6.28 3.53
N LEU A 47 11.84 -5.38 2.59
CA LEU A 47 10.97 -5.07 1.44
C LEU A 47 10.51 -6.33 0.69
N GLU A 48 11.40 -7.28 0.48
CA GLU A 48 11.11 -8.54 -0.21
C GLU A 48 10.07 -9.38 0.54
N THR A 49 10.17 -9.44 1.87
CA THR A 49 9.21 -10.13 2.74
C THR A 49 7.86 -9.42 2.78
N ALA A 50 7.84 -8.08 2.84
CA ALA A 50 6.60 -7.31 2.76
C ALA A 50 5.90 -7.51 1.40
N ALA A 51 6.66 -7.48 0.30
CA ALA A 51 6.12 -7.73 -1.04
C ALA A 51 5.62 -9.16 -1.22
N ALA A 52 6.32 -10.17 -0.69
CA ALA A 52 5.87 -11.55 -0.72
C ALA A 52 4.55 -11.74 0.07
N THR A 53 4.45 -11.13 1.25
CA THR A 53 3.23 -11.14 2.08
C THR A 53 2.05 -10.51 1.34
N LEU A 54 2.24 -9.34 0.72
CA LEU A 54 1.21 -8.67 -0.07
C LEU A 54 0.77 -9.52 -1.27
N ARG A 55 1.70 -10.11 -2.03
CA ARG A 55 1.34 -10.98 -3.17
C ARG A 55 0.54 -12.20 -2.74
N ALA A 56 0.93 -12.83 -1.63
CA ALA A 56 0.21 -13.99 -1.10
C ALA A 56 -1.21 -13.62 -0.69
N ALA A 57 -1.38 -12.51 0.04
CA ALA A 57 -2.69 -12.03 0.46
C ALA A 57 -3.55 -11.55 -0.72
N ALA A 58 -2.97 -10.84 -1.71
CA ALA A 58 -3.65 -10.47 -2.94
C ALA A 58 -4.14 -11.69 -3.73
N THR A 59 -3.31 -12.73 -3.85
CA THR A 59 -3.69 -13.99 -4.53
C THR A 59 -4.85 -14.67 -3.81
N ALA A 60 -4.86 -14.69 -2.48
CA ALA A 60 -5.95 -15.28 -1.70
C ALA A 60 -7.29 -14.55 -1.91
N GLU A 61 -7.25 -13.23 -2.10
CA GLU A 61 -8.43 -12.39 -2.37
C GLU A 61 -8.82 -12.34 -3.86
N GLY A 62 -8.12 -13.09 -4.72
CA GLY A 62 -8.35 -13.12 -6.16
C GLY A 62 -7.96 -11.83 -6.89
N LEU A 63 -7.03 -11.05 -6.32
CA LEU A 63 -6.45 -9.87 -6.95
C LEU A 63 -5.21 -10.23 -7.78
N ASP A 64 -4.89 -9.36 -8.74
CA ASP A 64 -3.65 -9.48 -9.52
C ASP A 64 -2.42 -9.19 -8.64
N ALA A 65 -1.65 -10.24 -8.33
CA ALA A 65 -0.40 -10.17 -7.58
C ALA A 65 0.74 -9.46 -8.34
N GLY A 66 0.56 -9.19 -9.63
CA GLY A 66 1.49 -8.43 -10.48
C GLY A 66 1.25 -6.93 -10.50
N HIS A 67 0.16 -6.43 -9.89
CA HIS A 67 -0.21 -5.03 -9.99
C HIS A 67 0.82 -4.10 -9.32
N ALA A 68 1.04 -2.92 -9.93
CA ALA A 68 2.02 -1.92 -9.48
C ALA A 68 1.78 -1.37 -8.06
N TRP A 69 0.58 -1.54 -7.48
CA TRP A 69 0.30 -1.06 -6.13
C TRP A 69 1.01 -1.92 -5.06
N ILE A 70 1.30 -3.18 -5.37
CA ILE A 70 1.96 -4.12 -4.45
C ILE A 70 3.39 -3.71 -4.10
N PRO A 71 4.32 -3.47 -5.05
CA PRO A 71 5.67 -3.03 -4.71
C PRO A 71 5.69 -1.66 -4.01
N ALA A 72 4.79 -0.74 -4.38
CA ALA A 72 4.68 0.56 -3.72
C ALA A 72 4.17 0.43 -2.26
N ALA A 73 3.13 -0.38 -2.04
CA ALA A 73 2.62 -0.69 -0.72
C ALA A 73 3.65 -1.44 0.17
N ALA A 74 4.43 -2.34 -0.43
CA ALA A 74 5.48 -3.07 0.27
C ALA A 74 6.57 -2.14 0.81
N ALA A 75 6.92 -1.09 0.04
CA ALA A 75 7.85 -0.06 0.49
C ALA A 75 7.31 0.70 1.71
N SER A 76 6.02 1.04 1.71
CA SER A 76 5.38 1.66 2.88
C SER A 76 5.40 0.74 4.11
N ILE A 77 5.07 -0.55 3.95
CA ILE A 77 5.07 -1.53 5.07
C ILE A 77 6.48 -1.74 5.63
N SER A 78 7.49 -1.84 4.76
CA SER A 78 8.87 -2.08 5.16
C SER A 78 9.50 -0.86 5.86
N ALA A 79 9.10 0.35 5.46
CA ALA A 79 9.52 1.60 6.10
C ALA A 79 8.80 1.87 7.43
N ASP A 80 7.63 1.26 7.65
CA ASP A 80 6.88 1.40 8.89
C ASP A 80 7.56 0.58 10.00
N THR A 81 8.11 1.29 10.99
CA THR A 81 8.82 0.70 12.12
C THR A 81 7.96 0.65 13.39
N GLY A 82 6.68 1.04 13.31
CA GLY A 82 5.79 1.16 14.47
C GLY A 82 6.16 2.35 15.38
N PRO A 83 5.27 2.76 16.28
CA PRO A 83 5.56 3.73 17.34
C PRO A 83 6.47 3.16 18.46
#